data_AF-A0A8H6WZD4-F1
#
_entry.id   AF-A0A8H6WZD4-F1
#
_cell.length_a   1.000
_cell.length_b   1.000
_cell.length_c   1.000
_cell.angle_alpha   90.00
_cell.angle_beta   90.00
_cell.angle_gamma   90.00
#
_symmetry.space_group_name_H-M   'P 1'
#
loop_
_entity.id
_entity.type
_entity.pdbx_description
1 polymer ?
#
loop_
_entity_poly.entity_id
_entity_poly.type
_entity_poly.pdbx_seq_one_letter_code
_entity_poly.pdbx_strand_id
1 'polypeptide(L)'
;MDQLWNDMYARGVGGDWFDTLRSIYARMEYVTANAGDDRFHSGVGLLTGDSLSPGLYNIRSARYSMPSSPANVRLHGLEVSWLRLADDELNGTTAFAELQRQADTFESNSDEQRAHINIPKSHFMIHGPLPSPIPSLRVAGQPIALSKESKFAGVWISSVSANIFEPNYSIYAGKARNAANTIFSVRHRTGQIPVDVGINLYNARVDCYLIRAADIAIDVDGLVHMLEEVQRDFLRRLLGVGSRSLLAPLFTETGVMPIRYRRLILALKRVRYLTKLDFDRIPHRAFRDSIDLWQEGKPCWIADIAIALNSLPTPIITSPADFMHERNVDDLIQEVTRVVDQDLQRQIDESPKCRLLWGRLESVGDRKLGPVARRRRHYLTMVANADHRIALTRLIFSNHCLSIELLRYPTRYRAAIPRDMRLCRFCLASVEDEPHALLGCEADLTLRDLRDAFLREVFAADSSLRTKYALESDLEFLRSLLASRKTIVRFAKFVHDVLHRFRCLPAFVPNGFNFH
;
A
#
# COMPACT_ATOMS: atom_id res chain seq x y z
N MET A 1 -26.56 10.82 33.25
CA MET A 1 -25.22 10.61 33.84
C MET A 1 -25.27 9.67 35.05
N ASP A 2 -26.25 9.84 35.94
CA ASP A 2 -26.39 9.07 37.18
C ASP A 2 -26.32 7.54 37.02
N GLN A 3 -26.87 7.00 35.94
CA GLN A 3 -26.88 5.55 35.74
C GLN A 3 -25.47 4.97 35.46
N LEU A 4 -24.58 5.71 34.79
CA LEU A 4 -23.17 5.31 34.64
C LEU A 4 -22.46 5.26 35.99
N TRP A 5 -22.67 6.28 36.83
CA TRP A 5 -22.07 6.33 38.16
C TRP A 5 -22.58 5.20 39.05
N ASN A 6 -23.88 4.90 38.97
CA ASN A 6 -24.47 3.75 39.65
C ASN A 6 -23.89 2.42 39.14
N ASP A 7 -23.71 2.26 37.83
CA ASP A 7 -23.13 1.04 37.25
C ASP A 7 -21.67 0.84 37.70
N MET A 8 -20.89 1.92 37.79
CA MET A 8 -19.52 1.89 38.31
C MET A 8 -19.49 1.52 39.79
N TYR A 9 -20.33 2.15 40.59
CA TYR A 9 -20.44 1.87 42.02
C TYR A 9 -20.86 0.42 42.30
N ALA A 10 -21.83 -0.09 41.54
CA ALA A 10 -22.27 -1.49 41.63
C ALA A 10 -21.17 -2.51 41.29
N ARG A 11 -20.16 -2.11 40.50
CA ARG A 11 -18.96 -2.91 40.19
C ARG A 11 -17.84 -2.72 41.20
N GLY A 12 -18.11 -2.06 42.32
CA GLY A 12 -17.15 -1.82 43.40
C GLY A 12 -16.20 -0.65 43.16
N VAL A 13 -16.47 0.21 42.16
CA VAL A 13 -15.69 1.42 41.93
C VAL A 13 -16.17 2.52 42.88
N GLY A 14 -15.30 2.96 43.79
CA GLY A 14 -15.61 4.01 44.78
C GLY A 14 -14.37 4.76 45.27
N GLY A 15 -14.54 5.60 46.28
CA GLY A 15 -13.47 6.40 46.90
C GLY A 15 -13.13 7.68 46.13
N ASP A 16 -12.06 8.34 46.56
CA ASP A 16 -11.72 9.72 46.14
C ASP A 16 -11.59 9.89 44.63
N TRP A 17 -11.06 8.89 43.93
CA TRP A 17 -10.94 8.92 42.47
C TRP A 17 -12.30 8.89 41.76
N PHE A 18 -13.25 8.10 42.27
CA PHE A 18 -14.61 8.04 41.75
C PHE A 18 -15.35 9.36 41.97
N ASP A 19 -15.22 9.94 43.18
CA ASP A 19 -15.84 11.23 43.50
C ASP A 19 -15.23 12.38 42.71
N THR A 20 -13.91 12.36 42.51
CA THR A 20 -13.19 13.33 41.65
C THR A 20 -13.71 13.25 40.22
N LEU A 21 -13.83 12.03 39.67
CA LEU A 21 -14.34 11.83 38.31
C LEU A 21 -15.77 12.35 38.16
N ARG A 22 -16.66 12.00 39.10
CA ARG A 22 -18.03 12.51 39.12
C ARG A 22 -18.05 14.04 39.21
N SER A 23 -17.18 14.63 40.03
CA SER A 23 -17.06 16.08 40.18
C SER A 23 -16.58 16.77 38.91
N ILE A 24 -15.66 16.16 38.15
CA ILE A 24 -15.20 16.71 36.85
C ILE A 24 -16.40 16.84 35.92
N TYR A 25 -17.16 15.76 35.74
CA TYR A 25 -18.30 15.79 34.82
C TYR A 25 -19.46 16.65 35.32
N ALA A 26 -19.69 16.71 36.63
CA ALA A 26 -20.76 17.54 37.21
C ALA A 26 -20.47 19.05 37.11
N ARG A 27 -19.18 19.44 37.09
CA ARG A 27 -18.75 20.84 37.01
C ARG A 27 -18.35 21.27 35.60
N MET A 28 -18.47 20.37 34.62
CA MET A 28 -18.07 20.64 33.25
C MET A 28 -19.01 21.66 32.60
N GLU A 29 -18.41 22.71 32.03
CA GLU A 29 -19.07 23.74 31.26
C GLU A 29 -18.56 23.70 29.82
N TYR A 30 -19.45 24.00 28.88
CA TYR A 30 -19.18 24.03 27.46
C TYR A 30 -19.33 25.47 26.97
N VAL A 31 -18.50 25.82 25.99
CA VAL A 31 -18.62 27.05 25.20
C VAL A 31 -18.64 26.67 23.74
N THR A 32 -19.39 27.40 22.92
CA THR A 32 -19.39 27.17 21.48
C THR A 32 -18.40 28.10 20.80
N ALA A 33 -17.67 27.62 19.79
CA ALA A 33 -16.70 28.48 19.07
C ALA A 33 -17.37 29.62 18.27
N ASN A 34 -18.69 29.54 18.05
CA ASN A 34 -19.46 30.43 17.17
C ASN A 34 -20.52 31.28 17.89
N ALA A 35 -20.74 31.07 19.19
CA ALA A 35 -21.45 32.00 20.07
C ALA A 35 -20.42 32.60 21.04
N GLY A 36 -20.74 33.70 21.71
CA GLY A 36 -19.81 34.38 22.62
C GLY A 36 -19.41 33.54 23.86
N ASP A 37 -19.07 34.20 24.97
CA ASP A 37 -18.69 33.55 26.24
C ASP A 37 -19.87 32.85 26.98
N ASP A 38 -20.94 32.51 26.26
CA ASP A 38 -22.11 31.83 26.82
C ASP A 38 -21.76 30.39 27.19
N ARG A 39 -21.70 30.15 28.51
CA ARG A 39 -21.41 28.85 29.09
C ARG A 39 -22.69 28.07 29.30
N PHE A 40 -22.66 26.77 29.04
CA PHE A 40 -23.77 25.88 29.34
C PHE A 40 -23.27 24.55 29.91
N HIS A 41 -24.14 23.87 30.64
CA HIS A 41 -23.87 22.53 31.16
C HIS A 41 -24.52 21.46 30.26
N SER A 42 -23.86 20.31 30.14
CA SER A 42 -24.49 19.13 29.55
C SER A 42 -25.16 18.28 30.63
N GLY A 43 -26.48 18.08 30.50
CA GLY A 43 -27.22 17.18 31.39
C GLY A 43 -27.05 15.69 31.04
N VAL A 44 -26.60 15.37 29.82
CA VAL A 44 -26.52 14.01 29.29
C VAL A 44 -25.30 13.84 28.37
N GLY A 45 -24.61 12.72 28.51
CA GLY A 45 -23.53 12.32 27.61
C GLY A 45 -22.14 12.47 28.21
N LEU A 46 -21.17 11.84 27.54
CA LEU A 46 -19.75 11.94 27.85
C LEU A 46 -19.09 12.98 26.94
N LEU A 47 -18.01 13.61 27.41
CA LEU A 47 -17.29 14.63 26.65
C LEU A 47 -16.54 13.98 25.48
N THR A 48 -16.91 14.36 24.25
CA THR A 48 -16.13 13.95 23.08
C THR A 48 -14.79 14.67 23.08
N GLY A 49 -13.69 13.90 22.99
CA GLY A 49 -12.33 14.42 23.06
C GLY A 49 -11.67 14.30 24.44
N ASP A 50 -12.43 13.95 25.48
CA ASP A 50 -11.85 13.59 26.77
C ASP A 50 -11.27 12.17 26.76
N SER A 51 -10.17 11.97 27.48
CA SER A 51 -9.41 10.72 27.51
C SER A 51 -10.12 9.60 28.28
N LEU A 52 -11.02 9.93 29.22
CA LEU A 52 -11.73 8.95 30.05
C LEU A 52 -13.03 8.47 29.41
N SER A 53 -13.64 9.31 28.60
CA SER A 53 -14.94 9.08 27.98
C SER A 53 -15.04 7.75 27.20
N PRO A 54 -14.05 7.29 26.41
CA PRO A 54 -14.12 5.97 25.78
C PRO A 54 -14.19 4.81 26.77
N GLY A 55 -13.44 4.88 27.88
CA GLY A 55 -13.47 3.86 28.93
C GLY A 55 -14.80 3.82 29.66
N LEU A 56 -15.36 5.00 29.96
CA LEU A 56 -16.67 5.13 30.59
C LEU A 56 -17.80 4.63 29.70
N TYR A 57 -17.73 4.89 28.39
CA TYR A 57 -18.66 4.30 27.43
C TYR A 57 -18.58 2.78 27.44
N ASN A 58 -17.38 2.20 27.40
CA ASN A 58 -17.22 0.74 27.44
C ASN A 58 -17.78 0.12 28.73
N ILE A 59 -17.58 0.77 29.88
CA ILE A 59 -18.13 0.31 31.17
C ILE A 59 -19.66 0.24 31.10
N ARG A 60 -20.29 1.30 30.60
CA ARG A 60 -21.74 1.40 30.40
C ARG A 60 -22.23 0.28 29.48
N SER A 61 -21.63 0.13 28.31
CA SER A 61 -22.05 -0.84 27.29
C SER A 61 -21.81 -2.29 27.72
N ALA A 62 -20.78 -2.57 28.51
CA ALA A 62 -20.43 -3.91 28.97
C ALA A 62 -21.50 -4.59 29.85
N ARG A 63 -22.50 -3.85 30.33
CA ARG A 63 -23.61 -4.42 31.13
C ARG A 63 -24.51 -5.35 30.32
N TYR A 64 -24.54 -5.19 29.00
CA TYR A 64 -25.50 -5.84 28.14
C TYR A 64 -24.87 -6.99 27.37
N SER A 65 -25.63 -8.09 27.29
CA SER A 65 -25.28 -9.30 26.55
C SER A 65 -26.47 -9.74 25.71
N MET A 66 -26.17 -10.41 24.60
CA MET A 66 -27.22 -11.06 23.80
C MET A 66 -27.59 -12.41 24.41
N PRO A 67 -28.87 -12.83 24.34
CA PRO A 67 -29.28 -14.16 24.75
C PRO A 67 -28.52 -15.24 23.99
N SER A 68 -28.22 -16.34 24.67
CA SER A 68 -27.60 -17.50 24.03
C SER A 68 -28.60 -18.21 23.13
N SER A 69 -28.14 -18.63 21.95
CA SER A 69 -28.94 -19.38 20.99
C SER A 69 -28.10 -20.40 20.21
N PRO A 70 -28.64 -21.58 19.88
CA PRO A 70 -27.97 -22.52 18.99
C PRO A 70 -27.72 -21.95 17.58
N ALA A 71 -28.51 -20.96 17.15
CA ALA A 71 -28.37 -20.32 15.84
C ALA A 71 -27.26 -19.24 15.81
N ASN A 72 -26.78 -18.80 16.97
CA ASN A 72 -25.71 -17.82 17.07
C ASN A 72 -24.41 -18.41 16.52
N VAL A 73 -23.58 -17.55 15.91
CA VAL A 73 -22.29 -17.97 15.37
C VAL A 73 -21.42 -18.50 16.50
N ARG A 74 -20.74 -19.63 16.28
CA ARG A 74 -19.79 -20.22 17.23
C ARG A 74 -18.42 -20.25 16.59
N LEU A 75 -17.43 -19.81 17.36
CA LEU A 75 -16.01 -19.87 17.00
C LEU A 75 -15.27 -20.78 17.99
N HIS A 76 -14.86 -21.95 17.53
CA HIS A 76 -14.22 -23.01 18.31
C HIS A 76 -14.95 -23.27 19.65
N GLY A 77 -16.28 -23.44 19.55
CA GLY A 77 -17.20 -23.67 20.66
C GLY A 77 -17.64 -22.42 21.44
N LEU A 78 -16.95 -21.28 21.30
CA LEU A 78 -17.34 -20.02 21.93
C LEU A 78 -18.44 -19.34 21.10
N GLU A 79 -19.56 -19.04 21.74
CA GLU A 79 -20.65 -18.32 21.09
C GLU A 79 -20.31 -16.83 20.92
N VAL A 80 -20.45 -16.32 19.69
CA VAL A 80 -20.19 -14.93 19.33
C VAL A 80 -21.44 -14.35 18.70
N SER A 81 -22.27 -13.75 19.56
CA SER A 81 -23.58 -13.20 19.19
C SER A 81 -23.55 -11.68 18.98
N TRP A 82 -22.54 -10.97 19.51
CA TRP A 82 -22.47 -9.50 19.49
C TRP A 82 -21.03 -9.00 19.41
N LEU A 83 -20.68 -8.33 18.32
CA LEU A 83 -19.44 -7.59 18.17
C LEU A 83 -19.72 -6.09 18.26
N ARG A 84 -18.97 -5.38 19.09
CA ARG A 84 -19.15 -3.95 19.33
C ARG A 84 -17.83 -3.22 19.23
N LEU A 85 -17.83 -2.11 18.50
CA LEU A 85 -16.75 -1.15 18.44
C LEU A 85 -17.34 0.24 18.63
N ALA A 86 -17.29 0.76 19.86
CA ALA A 86 -18.03 1.96 20.24
C ALA A 86 -19.54 1.82 19.94
N ASP A 87 -20.10 2.69 19.10
CA ASP A 87 -21.49 2.69 18.66
C ASP A 87 -21.75 1.84 17.40
N ASP A 88 -20.69 1.39 16.71
CA ASP A 88 -20.82 0.44 15.60
C ASP A 88 -20.96 -0.98 16.16
N GLU A 89 -22.11 -1.61 15.88
CA GLU A 89 -22.45 -2.95 16.36
C GLU A 89 -22.74 -3.91 15.20
N LEU A 90 -22.33 -5.17 15.37
CA LEU A 90 -22.53 -6.23 14.41
C LEU A 90 -22.96 -7.52 15.10
N ASN A 91 -24.08 -8.08 14.63
CA ASN A 91 -24.64 -9.33 15.10
C ASN A 91 -24.66 -10.35 13.96
N GLY A 92 -24.51 -11.63 14.31
CA GLY A 92 -24.49 -12.73 13.35
C GLY A 92 -25.27 -13.94 13.84
N THR A 93 -26.09 -14.51 12.97
CA THR A 93 -26.86 -15.72 13.24
C THR A 93 -27.20 -16.45 11.94
N THR A 94 -27.44 -17.75 12.06
CA THR A 94 -27.83 -18.62 10.94
C THR A 94 -29.35 -18.71 10.74
N ALA A 95 -30.15 -18.12 11.63
CA ALA A 95 -31.62 -18.15 11.56
C ALA A 95 -32.25 -16.75 11.62
N PHE A 96 -33.15 -16.43 10.68
CA PHE A 96 -33.79 -15.12 10.64
C PHE A 96 -34.61 -14.80 11.90
N ALA A 97 -35.33 -15.79 12.46
CA ALA A 97 -36.10 -15.59 13.69
C ALA A 97 -35.21 -15.21 14.88
N GLU A 98 -33.98 -15.73 14.92
CA GLU A 98 -32.99 -15.33 15.91
C GLU A 98 -32.51 -13.89 15.66
N LEU A 99 -32.31 -13.51 14.40
CA LEU A 99 -31.89 -12.14 14.06
C LEU A 99 -32.92 -11.10 14.53
N GLN A 100 -34.21 -11.39 14.41
CA GLN A 100 -35.26 -10.52 14.96
C GLN A 100 -35.22 -10.49 16.49
N ARG A 101 -35.07 -11.64 17.18
CA ARG A 101 -34.89 -11.66 18.64
C ARG A 101 -33.69 -10.84 19.10
N GLN A 102 -32.59 -10.91 18.34
CA GLN A 102 -31.41 -10.11 18.58
C GLN A 102 -31.71 -8.61 18.40
N ALA A 103 -32.44 -8.21 17.35
CA ALA A 103 -32.89 -6.84 17.17
C ALA A 103 -33.78 -6.34 18.32
N ASP A 104 -34.73 -7.15 18.79
CA ASP A 104 -35.63 -6.81 19.90
C ASP A 104 -34.85 -6.66 21.23
N THR A 105 -33.82 -7.49 21.43
CA THR A 105 -32.92 -7.39 22.58
C THR A 105 -32.08 -6.11 22.50
N PHE A 106 -31.59 -5.76 21.30
CA PHE A 106 -30.86 -4.51 21.09
C PHE A 106 -31.72 -3.28 21.38
N GLU A 107 -32.99 -3.28 20.98
CA GLU A 107 -33.98 -2.25 21.32
C GLU A 107 -34.16 -2.14 22.85
N SER A 108 -34.44 -3.24 23.52
CA SER A 108 -34.61 -3.29 24.98
C SER A 108 -33.37 -2.76 25.72
N ASN A 109 -32.18 -3.17 25.27
CA ASN A 109 -30.91 -2.71 25.83
C ASN A 109 -30.69 -1.21 25.59
N SER A 110 -31.07 -0.69 24.42
CA SER A 110 -30.94 0.74 24.09
C SER A 110 -31.87 1.59 24.94
N ASP A 111 -33.11 1.12 25.18
CA ASP A 111 -34.07 1.79 26.06
C ASP A 111 -33.56 1.84 27.50
N GLU A 112 -33.02 0.74 28.03
CA GLU A 112 -32.40 0.70 29.35
C GLU A 112 -31.19 1.65 29.47
N GLN A 113 -30.43 1.79 28.38
CA GLN A 113 -29.31 2.73 28.30
C GLN A 113 -29.75 4.18 28.16
N ARG A 114 -31.02 4.42 27.78
CA ARG A 114 -31.54 5.70 27.28
C ARG A 114 -30.76 6.19 26.05
N ALA A 115 -30.42 5.25 25.17
CA ALA A 115 -29.74 5.49 23.91
C ALA A 115 -30.73 5.44 22.74
N HIS A 116 -30.51 6.27 21.72
CA HIS A 116 -31.36 6.32 20.54
C HIS A 116 -30.73 5.51 19.39
N ILE A 117 -31.48 4.56 18.83
CA ILE A 117 -31.04 3.76 17.67
C ILE A 117 -31.21 4.56 16.37
N ASN A 118 -30.14 4.69 15.58
CA ASN A 118 -30.21 5.34 14.28
C ASN A 118 -30.70 4.38 13.18
N ILE A 119 -32.02 4.22 13.08
CA ILE A 119 -32.68 3.32 12.11
C ILE A 119 -32.21 3.55 10.65
N PRO A 120 -32.07 4.80 10.14
CA PRO A 120 -31.54 5.02 8.79
C PRO A 120 -30.12 4.51 8.54
N LYS A 121 -29.29 4.38 9.59
CA LYS A 121 -27.94 3.79 9.49
C LYS A 121 -27.96 2.27 9.71
N SER A 122 -28.97 1.73 10.37
CA SER A 122 -29.14 0.31 10.62
C SER A 122 -29.63 -0.42 9.37
N HIS A 123 -29.00 -1.55 9.08
CA HIS A 123 -29.34 -2.41 7.95
C HIS A 123 -28.90 -3.83 8.28
N PHE A 124 -29.41 -4.79 7.53
CA PHE A 124 -29.00 -6.19 7.63
C PHE A 124 -28.56 -6.74 6.29
N MET A 125 -27.83 -7.83 6.33
CA MET A 125 -27.31 -8.53 5.16
C MET A 125 -27.66 -10.01 5.27
N ILE A 126 -27.93 -10.64 4.13
CA ILE A 126 -28.13 -12.08 4.02
C ILE A 126 -26.98 -12.61 3.18
N HIS A 127 -26.13 -13.47 3.76
CA HIS A 127 -25.09 -14.19 3.04
C HIS A 127 -25.61 -15.56 2.59
N GLY A 128 -25.48 -15.86 1.29
CA GLY A 128 -26.00 -17.08 0.68
C GLY A 128 -27.29 -16.85 -0.12
N PRO A 129 -28.03 -17.93 -0.46
CA PRO A 129 -29.26 -17.83 -1.24
C PRO A 129 -30.31 -16.95 -0.54
N LEU A 130 -30.93 -16.05 -1.29
CA LEU A 130 -31.99 -15.20 -0.75
C LEU A 130 -33.27 -16.02 -0.54
N PRO A 131 -33.90 -15.94 0.65
CA PRO A 131 -35.20 -16.55 0.88
C PRO A 131 -36.29 -15.87 0.05
N SER A 132 -37.33 -16.64 -0.30
CA SER A 132 -38.53 -16.13 -0.97
C SER A 132 -39.77 -16.51 -0.16
N PRO A 133 -40.56 -15.54 0.36
CA PRO A 133 -40.33 -14.10 0.27
C PRO A 133 -39.13 -13.62 1.09
N ILE A 134 -38.57 -12.46 0.72
CA ILE A 134 -37.52 -11.81 1.51
C ILE A 134 -38.12 -11.37 2.85
N PRO A 135 -37.52 -11.74 3.99
CA PRO A 135 -38.05 -11.40 5.29
C PRO A 135 -37.80 -9.92 5.63
N SER A 136 -38.68 -9.35 6.46
CA SER A 136 -38.58 -7.97 6.93
C SER A 136 -38.08 -7.95 8.36
N LEU A 137 -36.87 -7.42 8.57
CA LEU A 137 -36.29 -7.23 9.91
C LEU A 137 -36.71 -5.87 10.45
N ARG A 138 -37.15 -5.82 11.70
CA ARG A 138 -37.64 -4.60 12.35
C ARG A 138 -36.78 -4.23 13.56
N VAL A 139 -36.60 -2.93 13.78
CA VAL A 139 -35.98 -2.35 14.96
C VAL A 139 -36.81 -1.14 15.37
N ALA A 140 -37.19 -1.01 16.64
CA ALA A 140 -38.12 0.04 17.10
C ALA A 140 -39.44 0.05 16.31
N GLY A 141 -39.94 -1.14 15.98
CA GLY A 141 -41.13 -1.35 15.15
C GLY A 141 -40.99 -0.97 13.67
N GLN A 142 -39.88 -0.35 13.25
CA GLN A 142 -39.64 0.10 11.87
C GLN A 142 -38.81 -0.92 11.08
N PRO A 143 -39.14 -1.18 9.80
CA PRO A 143 -38.34 -2.06 8.97
C PRO A 143 -36.97 -1.43 8.66
N ILE A 144 -35.89 -2.21 8.79
CA ILE A 144 -34.55 -1.81 8.37
C ILE A 144 -34.21 -2.37 6.99
N ALA A 145 -33.33 -1.69 6.26
CA ALA A 145 -33.03 -2.02 4.88
C ALA A 145 -32.19 -3.30 4.77
N LEU A 146 -32.50 -4.14 3.77
CA LEU A 146 -31.61 -5.19 3.30
C LEU A 146 -30.51 -4.54 2.44
N SER A 147 -29.26 -4.67 2.85
CA SER A 147 -28.11 -4.18 2.10
C SER A 147 -27.35 -5.30 1.39
N LYS A 148 -26.76 -4.96 0.25
CA LYS A 148 -25.80 -5.83 -0.47
C LYS A 148 -24.38 -5.64 0.03
N GLU A 149 -24.09 -4.46 0.58
CA GLU A 149 -22.76 -4.07 1.04
C GLU A 149 -22.87 -3.31 2.36
N SER A 150 -21.95 -3.60 3.28
CA SER A 150 -21.85 -2.88 4.55
C SER A 150 -20.41 -2.61 4.88
N LYS A 151 -20.18 -1.60 5.72
CA LYS A 151 -18.89 -1.25 6.26
C LYS A 151 -18.90 -1.39 7.77
N PHE A 152 -18.08 -2.29 8.30
CA PHE A 152 -17.87 -2.46 9.74
C PHE A 152 -16.40 -2.25 10.09
N ALA A 153 -16.11 -1.42 11.10
CA ALA A 153 -14.74 -1.12 11.54
C ALA A 153 -13.77 -0.69 10.42
N GLY A 154 -14.27 -0.09 9.34
CA GLY A 154 -13.43 0.28 8.20
C GLY A 154 -13.23 -0.80 7.14
N VAL A 155 -13.88 -1.95 7.23
CA VAL A 155 -13.81 -3.03 6.23
C VAL A 155 -15.16 -3.15 5.54
N TRP A 156 -15.15 -3.16 4.21
CA TRP A 156 -16.35 -3.40 3.43
C TRP A 156 -16.58 -4.90 3.24
N ILE A 157 -17.83 -5.32 3.37
CA ILE A 157 -18.29 -6.69 3.18
C ILE A 157 -19.43 -6.66 2.16
N SER A 158 -19.40 -7.57 1.21
CA SER A 158 -20.44 -7.79 0.21
C SER A 158 -21.10 -9.14 0.41
N SER A 159 -22.42 -9.21 0.27
CA SER A 159 -23.18 -10.46 0.28
C SER A 159 -23.47 -11.01 -1.11
N VAL A 160 -23.12 -10.26 -2.16
CA VAL A 160 -23.46 -10.59 -3.56
C VAL A 160 -22.25 -10.95 -4.41
N SER A 161 -21.04 -10.76 -3.89
CA SER A 161 -19.81 -11.16 -4.57
C SER A 161 -19.24 -12.46 -3.99
N ALA A 162 -18.59 -13.25 -4.85
CA ALA A 162 -17.84 -14.43 -4.44
C ALA A 162 -16.67 -14.04 -3.51
N ASN A 163 -15.99 -12.94 -3.81
CA ASN A 163 -15.06 -12.32 -2.88
C ASN A 163 -15.83 -11.30 -2.03
N ILE A 164 -16.16 -11.68 -0.80
CA ILE A 164 -16.91 -10.82 0.13
C ILE A 164 -16.19 -9.49 0.42
N PHE A 165 -14.88 -9.39 0.16
CA PHE A 165 -14.08 -8.19 0.36
C PHE A 165 -13.81 -7.38 -0.92
N GLU A 166 -14.39 -7.76 -2.06
CA GLU A 166 -14.23 -7.08 -3.35
C GLU A 166 -14.35 -5.53 -3.26
N PRO A 167 -15.34 -4.95 -2.55
CA PRO A 167 -15.50 -3.49 -2.53
C PRO A 167 -14.29 -2.75 -1.92
N ASN A 168 -13.48 -3.42 -1.08
CA ASN A 168 -12.30 -2.80 -0.48
C ASN A 168 -11.28 -2.36 -1.54
N TYR A 169 -11.12 -3.11 -2.63
CA TYR A 169 -10.13 -2.81 -3.66
C TYR A 169 -10.45 -1.50 -4.38
N SER A 170 -11.66 -1.37 -4.93
CA SER A 170 -12.08 -0.19 -5.69
C SER A 170 -12.20 1.06 -4.81
N ILE A 171 -12.79 0.92 -3.61
CA ILE A 171 -12.99 2.04 -2.68
C ILE A 171 -11.64 2.57 -2.17
N TYR A 172 -10.73 1.70 -1.75
CA TYR A 172 -9.44 2.15 -1.23
C TYR A 172 -8.46 2.55 -2.32
N ALA A 173 -8.53 1.96 -3.52
CA ALA A 173 -7.83 2.50 -4.69
C ALA A 173 -8.28 3.94 -4.99
N GLY A 174 -9.59 4.21 -4.97
CA GLY A 174 -10.15 5.56 -5.15
C GLY A 174 -9.62 6.56 -4.12
N LYS A 175 -9.66 6.20 -2.83
CA LYS A 175 -9.13 7.05 -1.74
C LYS A 175 -7.62 7.28 -1.86
N ALA A 176 -6.85 6.23 -2.15
CA ALA A 176 -5.41 6.32 -2.36
C ALA A 176 -5.07 7.23 -3.55
N ARG A 177 -5.82 7.10 -4.67
CA ARG A 177 -5.66 7.95 -5.85
C ARG A 177 -5.98 9.41 -5.56
N ASN A 178 -7.02 9.69 -4.78
CA ASN A 178 -7.36 11.05 -4.35
C ASN A 178 -6.28 11.66 -3.44
N ALA A 179 -5.74 10.86 -2.51
CA ALA A 179 -4.63 11.29 -1.66
C ALA A 179 -3.37 11.58 -2.49
N ALA A 180 -3.03 10.70 -3.44
CA ALA A 180 -1.93 10.91 -4.38
C ALA A 180 -2.11 12.19 -5.21
N ASN A 181 -3.30 12.41 -5.76
CA ASN A 181 -3.63 13.61 -6.52
C ASN A 181 -3.49 14.89 -5.68
N THR A 182 -3.89 14.83 -4.41
CA THR A 182 -3.74 15.95 -3.47
C THR A 182 -2.28 16.25 -3.17
N ILE A 183 -1.43 15.22 -3.00
CA ILE A 183 0.01 15.41 -2.80
C ILE A 183 0.63 16.11 -4.01
N PHE A 184 0.35 15.61 -5.21
CA PHE A 184 0.94 16.15 -6.43
C PHE A 184 0.30 17.45 -6.90
N SER A 185 -0.88 17.83 -6.38
CA SER A 185 -1.46 19.13 -6.70
C SER A 185 -0.54 20.24 -6.20
N VAL A 186 0.07 20.11 -5.02
CA VAL A 186 0.98 21.09 -4.38
C VAL A 186 2.18 21.48 -5.25
N ARG A 187 2.54 20.67 -6.26
CA ARG A 187 3.61 20.95 -7.23
C ARG A 187 3.47 22.31 -7.91
N HIS A 188 2.24 22.82 -8.10
CA HIS A 188 2.03 24.16 -8.68
C HIS A 188 2.58 25.29 -7.81
N ARG A 189 2.70 25.07 -6.50
CA ARG A 189 3.20 26.05 -5.52
C ARG A 189 4.66 25.81 -5.14
N THR A 190 5.09 24.55 -5.06
CA THR A 190 6.41 24.18 -4.51
C THR A 190 7.39 23.63 -5.54
N GLY A 191 7.00 23.52 -6.82
CA GLY A 191 7.80 22.83 -7.82
C GLY A 191 7.86 21.31 -7.61
N GLN A 192 8.89 20.65 -8.16
CA GLN A 192 9.07 19.19 -8.01
C GLN A 192 9.22 18.79 -6.54
N ILE A 193 8.44 17.80 -6.11
CA ILE A 193 8.55 17.21 -4.77
C ILE A 193 9.87 16.42 -4.71
N PRO A 194 10.74 16.68 -3.71
CA PRO A 194 11.91 15.83 -3.43
C PRO A 194 11.49 14.37 -3.21
N VAL A 195 12.29 13.41 -3.71
CA VAL A 195 11.88 12.00 -3.73
C VAL A 195 11.71 11.44 -2.32
N ASP A 196 12.59 11.79 -1.39
CA ASP A 196 12.51 11.39 0.00
C ASP A 196 11.22 11.89 0.70
N VAL A 197 10.88 13.16 0.48
CA VAL A 197 9.62 13.75 0.96
C VAL A 197 8.42 13.05 0.32
N GLY A 198 8.47 12.80 -0.99
CA GLY A 198 7.41 12.09 -1.70
C GLY A 198 7.18 10.67 -1.21
N ILE A 199 8.24 9.93 -0.89
CA ILE A 199 8.13 8.59 -0.28
C ILE A 199 7.56 8.67 1.15
N ASN A 200 7.93 9.68 1.94
CA ASN A 200 7.33 9.89 3.26
C ASN A 200 5.83 10.18 3.15
N LEU A 201 5.42 11.03 2.20
CA LEU A 201 4.02 11.33 1.93
C LEU A 201 3.26 10.10 1.41
N TYR A 202 3.88 9.28 0.56
CA TYR A 202 3.33 7.99 0.13
C TYR A 202 3.01 7.12 1.34
N ASN A 203 4.01 6.87 2.20
CA ASN A 203 3.85 6.01 3.37
C ASN A 203 2.76 6.53 4.33
N ALA A 204 2.69 7.85 4.52
CA ALA A 204 1.74 8.46 5.47
C ALA A 204 0.31 8.57 4.93
N ARG A 205 0.12 8.83 3.63
CA ARG A 205 -1.18 9.27 3.07
C ARG A 205 -1.74 8.38 1.96
N VAL A 206 -0.91 7.58 1.31
CA VAL A 206 -1.33 6.70 0.20
C VAL A 206 -1.31 5.25 0.65
N ASP A 207 -0.17 4.79 1.19
CA ASP A 207 0.03 3.41 1.64
C ASP A 207 -1.03 2.99 2.65
N CYS A 208 -1.43 3.87 3.57
CA CYS A 208 -2.45 3.61 4.59
C CYS A 208 -3.84 3.25 4.02
N TYR A 209 -4.15 3.67 2.79
CA TYR A 209 -5.33 3.20 2.07
C TYR A 209 -5.04 1.88 1.33
N LEU A 210 -3.88 1.76 0.69
CA LEU A 210 -3.51 0.56 -0.07
C LEU A 210 -3.37 -0.69 0.81
N ILE A 211 -2.94 -0.53 2.07
CA ILE A 211 -2.83 -1.63 3.05
C ILE A 211 -4.09 -1.79 3.91
N ARG A 212 -5.14 -0.99 3.67
CA ARG A 212 -6.35 -1.08 4.47
C ARG A 212 -6.95 -2.48 4.34
N ALA A 213 -7.31 -3.05 5.49
CA ALA A 213 -7.86 -4.40 5.63
C ALA A 213 -6.95 -5.51 5.06
N ALA A 214 -5.67 -5.25 4.78
CA ALA A 214 -4.76 -6.24 4.20
C ALA A 214 -4.54 -7.48 5.08
N ASP A 215 -4.77 -7.34 6.37
CA ASP A 215 -4.70 -8.41 7.37
C ASP A 215 -5.97 -9.25 7.47
N ILE A 216 -7.02 -8.91 6.71
CA ILE A 216 -8.33 -9.58 6.71
C ILE A 216 -8.72 -9.98 5.28
N ALA A 217 -8.71 -9.01 4.36
CA ALA A 217 -9.02 -9.19 2.95
C ALA A 217 -7.77 -9.64 2.19
N ILE A 218 -7.62 -10.96 2.04
CA ILE A 218 -6.47 -11.57 1.38
C ILE A 218 -6.59 -11.48 -0.15
N ASP A 219 -5.47 -11.19 -0.80
CA ASP A 219 -5.38 -10.96 -2.25
C ASP A 219 -5.32 -12.30 -3.01
N VAL A 220 -6.42 -13.07 -3.02
CA VAL A 220 -6.51 -14.39 -3.69
C VAL A 220 -6.86 -14.33 -5.17
N ASP A 221 -7.48 -13.23 -5.60
CA ASP A 221 -7.93 -13.03 -6.98
C ASP A 221 -7.13 -11.93 -7.69
N GLY A 222 -7.56 -11.57 -8.90
CA GLY A 222 -6.91 -10.54 -9.69
C GLY A 222 -7.11 -9.11 -9.16
N LEU A 223 -7.99 -8.84 -8.19
CA LEU A 223 -8.46 -7.48 -7.85
C LEU A 223 -7.36 -6.58 -7.27
N VAL A 224 -6.32 -7.15 -6.68
CA VAL A 224 -5.16 -6.41 -6.14
C VAL A 224 -4.48 -5.52 -7.21
N HIS A 225 -4.65 -5.81 -8.50
CA HIS A 225 -4.14 -4.98 -9.59
C HIS A 225 -4.60 -3.51 -9.50
N MET A 226 -5.80 -3.26 -8.95
CA MET A 226 -6.33 -1.90 -8.75
C MET A 226 -5.49 -1.10 -7.75
N LEU A 227 -4.99 -1.77 -6.70
CA LEU A 227 -4.11 -1.17 -5.69
C LEU A 227 -2.69 -0.99 -6.24
N GLU A 228 -2.19 -2.01 -6.95
CA GLU A 228 -0.88 -1.94 -7.58
C GLU A 228 -0.79 -0.81 -8.61
N GLU A 229 -1.87 -0.55 -9.37
CA GLU A 229 -1.92 0.56 -10.33
C GLU A 229 -1.70 1.90 -9.64
N VAL A 230 -2.41 2.17 -8.54
CA VAL A 230 -2.24 3.41 -7.77
C VAL A 230 -0.82 3.55 -7.25
N GLN A 231 -0.22 2.47 -6.73
CA GLN A 231 1.17 2.49 -6.28
C GLN A 231 2.15 2.80 -7.42
N ARG A 232 2.03 2.08 -8.54
CA ARG A 232 2.89 2.29 -9.72
C ARG A 232 2.78 3.72 -10.24
N ASP A 233 1.57 4.24 -10.36
CA ASP A 233 1.34 5.60 -10.86
C ASP A 233 1.88 6.67 -9.92
N PHE A 234 1.74 6.47 -8.61
CA PHE A 234 2.36 7.34 -7.63
C PHE A 234 3.89 7.39 -7.83
N LEU A 235 4.55 6.23 -7.88
CA LEU A 235 6.00 6.13 -8.02
C LEU A 235 6.47 6.70 -9.37
N ARG A 236 5.75 6.44 -10.47
CA ARG A 236 6.05 7.00 -11.79
C ARG A 236 6.00 8.52 -11.78
N ARG A 237 4.96 9.10 -11.19
CA ARG A 237 4.80 10.56 -11.06
C ARG A 237 5.90 11.17 -10.21
N LEU A 238 6.27 10.51 -9.10
CA LEU A 238 7.34 10.97 -8.21
C LEU A 238 8.72 10.96 -8.91
N LEU A 239 8.98 9.93 -9.71
CA LEU A 239 10.24 9.72 -10.41
C LEU A 239 10.31 10.43 -11.77
N GLY A 240 9.19 10.98 -12.25
CA GLY A 240 9.12 11.69 -13.53
C GLY A 240 9.23 10.77 -14.75
N VAL A 241 8.90 9.49 -14.61
CA VAL A 241 8.93 8.48 -15.69
C VAL A 241 7.53 8.22 -16.25
N GLY A 242 7.44 7.81 -17.52
CA GLY A 242 6.18 7.60 -18.23
C GLY A 242 5.46 6.29 -17.87
N SER A 243 4.23 6.13 -18.35
CA SER A 243 3.39 4.94 -18.12
C SER A 243 3.96 3.64 -18.69
N ARG A 244 4.83 3.72 -19.70
CA ARG A 244 5.54 2.58 -20.30
C ARG A 244 6.88 2.27 -19.63
N SER A 245 7.19 2.91 -18.49
CA SER A 245 8.40 2.63 -17.74
C SER A 245 8.41 1.19 -17.24
N LEU A 246 9.60 0.63 -17.09
CA LEU A 246 9.82 -0.63 -16.41
C LEU A 246 9.26 -0.58 -14.99
N LEU A 247 8.76 -1.73 -14.51
CA LEU A 247 8.13 -1.85 -13.20
C LEU A 247 9.14 -2.13 -12.09
N ALA A 248 10.02 -3.12 -12.25
CA ALA A 248 10.99 -3.48 -11.22
C ALA A 248 11.83 -2.29 -10.73
N PRO A 249 12.35 -1.40 -11.62
CA PRO A 249 13.07 -0.22 -11.21
C PRO A 249 12.27 0.75 -10.31
N LEU A 250 10.94 0.79 -10.40
CA LEU A 250 10.13 1.62 -9.48
C LEU A 250 10.36 1.21 -8.03
N PHE A 251 10.53 -0.09 -7.76
CA PHE A 251 10.67 -0.66 -6.43
C PHE A 251 12.14 -0.78 -6.01
N THR A 252 13.00 -1.25 -6.92
CA THR A 252 14.43 -1.42 -6.62
C THR A 252 15.13 -0.11 -6.36
N GLU A 253 14.72 0.97 -7.06
CA GLU A 253 15.36 2.27 -6.95
C GLU A 253 14.80 3.12 -5.80
N THR A 254 13.53 2.95 -5.44
CA THR A 254 12.89 3.71 -4.34
C THR A 254 12.99 3.00 -2.99
N GLY A 255 13.20 1.68 -2.99
CA GLY A 255 13.13 0.84 -1.80
C GLY A 255 11.71 0.50 -1.35
N VAL A 256 10.66 0.98 -2.05
CA VAL A 256 9.27 0.66 -1.74
C VAL A 256 8.98 -0.79 -2.07
N MET A 257 8.24 -1.48 -1.21
CA MET A 257 7.78 -2.85 -1.45
C MET A 257 6.55 -2.83 -2.36
N PRO A 258 6.49 -3.68 -3.42
CA PRO A 258 5.27 -3.82 -4.19
C PRO A 258 4.10 -4.22 -3.28
N ILE A 259 2.94 -3.60 -3.50
CA ILE A 259 1.85 -3.61 -2.52
C ILE A 259 1.30 -5.02 -2.25
N ARG A 260 1.28 -5.90 -3.24
CA ARG A 260 0.88 -7.31 -3.10
C ARG A 260 1.67 -8.04 -2.00
N TYR A 261 3.00 -7.97 -2.05
CA TYR A 261 3.86 -8.59 -1.04
C TYR A 261 3.73 -7.90 0.32
N ARG A 262 3.60 -6.57 0.34
CA ARG A 262 3.42 -5.81 1.58
C ARG A 262 2.13 -6.19 2.30
N ARG A 263 1.03 -6.34 1.55
CA ARG A 263 -0.28 -6.77 2.08
C ARG A 263 -0.21 -8.20 2.62
N LEU A 264 0.42 -9.11 1.89
CA LEU A 264 0.62 -10.49 2.34
C LEU A 264 1.47 -10.58 3.63
N ILE A 265 2.53 -9.77 3.75
CA ILE A 265 3.32 -9.69 4.99
C ILE A 265 2.47 -9.15 6.16
N LEU A 266 1.53 -8.23 5.93
CA LEU A 266 0.63 -7.74 6.98
C LEU A 266 -0.34 -8.83 7.44
N ALA A 267 -0.87 -9.63 6.51
CA ALA A 267 -1.66 -10.82 6.86
C ALA A 267 -0.86 -11.84 7.68
N LEU A 268 0.39 -12.14 7.29
CA LEU A 268 1.26 -13.01 8.08
C LEU A 268 1.58 -12.44 9.46
N LYS A 269 1.82 -11.12 9.56
CA LYS A 269 1.99 -10.46 10.87
C LYS A 269 0.74 -10.57 11.74
N ARG A 270 -0.46 -10.57 11.13
CA ARG A 270 -1.71 -10.84 11.84
C ARG A 270 -1.75 -12.28 12.34
N VAL A 271 -1.38 -13.27 11.52
CA VAL A 271 -1.25 -14.66 11.97
C VAL A 271 -0.29 -14.75 13.16
N ARG A 272 0.91 -14.16 13.06
CA ARG A 272 1.91 -14.12 14.14
C ARG A 272 1.36 -13.51 15.44
N TYR A 273 0.49 -12.51 15.33
CA TYR A 273 -0.20 -11.95 16.49
C TYR A 273 -1.22 -12.94 17.07
N LEU A 274 -2.01 -13.60 16.21
CA LEU A 274 -3.02 -14.57 16.62
C LEU A 274 -2.40 -15.79 17.33
N THR A 275 -1.23 -16.26 16.90
CA THR A 275 -0.51 -17.37 17.56
C THR A 275 -0.08 -17.06 19.00
N LYS A 276 -0.04 -15.79 19.39
CA LYS A 276 0.36 -15.34 20.73
C LYS A 276 -0.81 -15.10 21.68
N LEU A 277 -2.03 -15.04 21.14
CA LEU A 277 -3.20 -14.78 21.94
C LEU A 277 -3.57 -15.99 22.78
N ASP A 278 -4.10 -15.73 23.96
CA ASP A 278 -4.72 -16.74 24.80
C ASP A 278 -5.95 -17.34 24.09
N PHE A 279 -6.21 -18.62 24.35
CA PHE A 279 -7.26 -19.39 23.70
C PHE A 279 -8.69 -18.90 24.05
N ASP A 280 -8.86 -18.16 25.15
CA ASP A 280 -10.13 -17.53 25.52
C ASP A 280 -10.51 -16.35 24.61
N ARG A 281 -9.55 -15.78 23.87
CA ARG A 281 -9.79 -14.63 22.99
C ARG A 281 -10.49 -15.06 21.70
N ILE A 282 -11.61 -14.39 21.38
CA ILE A 282 -12.37 -14.61 20.14
C ILE A 282 -11.48 -14.68 18.87
N PRO A 283 -10.52 -13.76 18.65
CA PRO A 283 -9.67 -13.84 17.45
C PRO A 283 -8.79 -15.09 17.39
N HIS A 284 -8.32 -15.60 18.54
CA HIS A 284 -7.54 -16.85 18.56
C HIS A 284 -8.43 -18.04 18.20
N ARG A 285 -9.66 -18.09 18.72
CA ARG A 285 -10.63 -19.14 18.37
C ARG A 285 -11.02 -19.11 16.90
N ALA A 286 -11.27 -17.92 16.33
CA ALA A 286 -11.51 -17.76 14.90
C ALA A 286 -10.33 -18.28 14.06
N PHE A 287 -9.10 -18.02 14.52
CA PHE A 287 -7.90 -18.54 13.88
C PHE A 287 -7.83 -20.08 13.92
N ARG A 288 -8.11 -20.68 15.08
CA ARG A 288 -8.17 -22.15 15.25
C ARG A 288 -9.21 -22.78 14.34
N ASP A 289 -10.43 -22.24 14.29
CA ASP A 289 -11.46 -22.69 13.37
C ASP A 289 -11.02 -22.60 11.91
N SER A 290 -10.33 -21.54 11.54
CA SER A 290 -9.80 -21.41 10.18
C SER A 290 -8.77 -22.50 9.86
N ILE A 291 -7.95 -22.92 10.82
CA ILE A 291 -7.00 -24.04 10.65
C ILE A 291 -7.74 -25.35 10.45
N ASP A 292 -8.75 -25.63 11.28
CA ASP A 292 -9.54 -26.86 11.22
C ASP A 292 -10.33 -26.94 9.90
N LEU A 293 -10.95 -25.82 9.47
CA LEU A 293 -11.61 -25.71 8.17
C LEU A 293 -10.66 -26.03 7.01
N TRP A 294 -9.41 -25.55 7.06
CA TRP A 294 -8.43 -25.87 6.02
C TRP A 294 -8.08 -27.36 6.01
N GLN A 295 -7.90 -27.98 7.18
CA GLN A 295 -7.65 -29.42 7.28
C GLN A 295 -8.81 -30.26 6.72
N GLU A 296 -10.04 -29.77 6.84
CA GLU A 296 -11.24 -30.37 6.25
C GLU A 296 -11.43 -30.05 4.75
N GLY A 297 -10.54 -29.27 4.14
CA GLY A 297 -10.64 -28.87 2.73
C GLY A 297 -11.71 -27.81 2.45
N LYS A 298 -12.13 -27.05 3.46
CA LYS A 298 -13.13 -25.98 3.33
C LYS A 298 -12.47 -24.61 3.10
N PRO A 299 -13.12 -23.71 2.34
CA PRO A 299 -12.66 -22.33 2.18
C PRO A 299 -12.57 -21.61 3.53
N CYS A 300 -11.45 -20.92 3.78
CA CYS A 300 -11.24 -20.18 5.03
C CYS A 300 -10.08 -19.17 4.88
N TRP A 301 -10.01 -18.24 5.82
CA TRP A 301 -9.05 -17.13 5.80
C TRP A 301 -7.58 -17.57 5.76
N ILE A 302 -7.20 -18.62 6.50
CA ILE A 302 -5.81 -19.12 6.48
C ILE A 302 -5.46 -19.84 5.18
N ALA A 303 -6.42 -20.57 4.59
CA ALA A 303 -6.25 -21.20 3.28
C ALA A 303 -6.10 -20.14 2.17
N ASP A 304 -6.81 -19.01 2.28
CA ASP A 304 -6.63 -17.87 1.37
C ASP A 304 -5.20 -17.30 1.43
N ILE A 305 -4.60 -17.23 2.63
CA ILE A 305 -3.17 -16.83 2.77
C ILE A 305 -2.26 -17.84 2.07
N ALA A 306 -2.51 -19.14 2.24
CA ALA A 306 -1.75 -20.19 1.57
C ALA A 306 -1.89 -20.12 0.03
N ILE A 307 -3.09 -19.85 -0.48
CA ILE A 307 -3.35 -19.64 -1.92
C ILE A 307 -2.57 -18.41 -2.41
N ALA A 308 -2.61 -17.29 -1.69
CA ALA A 308 -1.88 -16.08 -2.05
C ALA A 308 -0.36 -16.31 -2.09
N LEU A 309 0.19 -17.02 -1.10
CA LEU A 309 1.60 -17.44 -1.05
C LEU A 309 1.99 -18.34 -2.24
N ASN A 310 1.13 -19.29 -2.59
CA ASN A 310 1.36 -20.17 -3.74
C ASN A 310 1.21 -19.46 -5.09
N SER A 311 0.43 -18.36 -5.15
CA SER A 311 0.23 -17.57 -6.36
C SER A 311 1.40 -16.63 -6.72
N LEU A 312 2.41 -16.52 -5.84
CA LEU A 312 3.58 -15.68 -6.09
C LEU A 312 4.39 -16.20 -7.29
N PRO A 313 5.14 -15.34 -8.00
CA PRO A 313 6.00 -15.76 -9.12
C PRO A 313 6.98 -16.88 -8.78
N THR A 314 7.40 -16.96 -7.52
CA THR A 314 8.04 -18.13 -6.93
C THR A 314 7.10 -18.63 -5.83
N PRO A 315 6.39 -19.75 -6.06
CA PRO A 315 5.39 -20.26 -5.12
C PRO A 315 6.00 -20.61 -3.76
N ILE A 316 5.33 -20.21 -2.68
CA ILE A 316 5.63 -20.65 -1.32
C ILE A 316 4.52 -21.63 -0.91
N ILE A 317 4.85 -22.92 -0.91
CA ILE A 317 3.90 -23.98 -0.54
C ILE A 317 3.88 -24.09 0.99
N THR A 318 2.67 -24.12 1.56
CA THR A 318 2.47 -24.17 3.01
C THR A 318 1.42 -25.21 3.38
N SER A 319 1.43 -25.59 4.64
CA SER A 319 0.51 -26.49 5.31
C SER A 319 -0.06 -25.81 6.56
N PRO A 320 -1.16 -26.32 7.15
CA PRO A 320 -1.72 -25.77 8.38
C PRO A 320 -0.70 -25.66 9.52
N ALA A 321 0.26 -26.59 9.62
CA ALA A 321 1.28 -26.59 10.68
C ALA A 321 2.22 -25.38 10.63
N ASP A 322 2.43 -24.79 9.44
CA ASP A 322 3.35 -23.65 9.26
C ASP A 322 2.82 -22.37 9.91
N PHE A 323 1.52 -22.28 10.17
CA PHE A 323 0.89 -21.09 10.76
C PHE A 323 0.71 -21.21 12.28
N MET A 324 1.03 -22.36 12.87
CA MET A 324 0.71 -22.68 14.26
C MET A 324 1.70 -22.10 15.27
N HIS A 325 2.90 -21.73 14.82
CA HIS A 325 3.98 -21.25 15.66
C HIS A 325 4.54 -19.94 15.15
N GLU A 326 4.82 -19.02 16.07
CA GLU A 326 5.38 -17.70 15.75
C GLU A 326 6.63 -17.81 14.87
N ARG A 327 7.55 -18.73 15.19
CA ARG A 327 8.81 -18.90 14.45
C ARG A 327 8.59 -19.26 12.99
N ASN A 328 7.69 -20.21 12.72
CA ASN A 328 7.37 -20.63 11.36
C ASN A 328 6.75 -19.47 10.57
N VAL A 329 5.90 -18.67 11.21
CA VAL A 329 5.32 -17.48 10.57
C VAL A 329 6.38 -16.39 10.32
N ASP A 330 7.33 -16.20 11.23
CA ASP A 330 8.47 -15.31 11.02
C ASP A 330 9.36 -15.78 9.84
N ASP A 331 9.56 -17.08 9.71
CA ASP A 331 10.27 -17.68 8.57
C ASP A 331 9.51 -17.45 7.26
N LEU A 332 8.17 -17.59 7.24
CA LEU A 332 7.33 -17.25 6.08
C LEU A 332 7.43 -15.77 5.70
N ILE A 333 7.44 -14.84 6.68
CA ILE A 333 7.60 -13.41 6.41
C ILE A 333 8.96 -13.11 5.76
N GLN A 334 10.03 -13.75 6.26
CA GLN A 334 11.37 -13.63 5.68
C GLN A 334 11.40 -14.20 4.27
N GLU A 335 10.75 -15.34 4.05
CA GLU A 335 10.65 -15.99 2.75
C GLU A 335 9.92 -15.13 1.72
N VAL A 336 8.79 -14.52 2.06
CA VAL A 336 8.08 -13.57 1.19
C VAL A 336 8.98 -12.38 0.85
N THR A 337 9.76 -11.88 1.82
CA THR A 337 10.72 -10.78 1.61
C THR A 337 11.84 -11.19 0.65
N ARG A 338 12.34 -12.42 0.78
CA ARG A 338 13.35 -12.99 -0.12
C ARG A 338 12.81 -13.16 -1.53
N VAL A 339 11.60 -13.72 -1.67
CA VAL A 339 10.94 -13.95 -2.97
C VAL A 339 10.72 -12.65 -3.73
N VAL A 340 10.24 -11.57 -3.08
CA VAL A 340 10.05 -10.29 -3.78
C VAL A 340 11.38 -9.68 -4.24
N ASP A 341 12.44 -9.79 -3.43
CA ASP A 341 13.75 -9.26 -3.80
C ASP A 341 14.34 -10.04 -4.98
N GLN A 342 14.19 -11.37 -4.99
CA GLN A 342 14.61 -12.22 -6.10
C GLN A 342 13.81 -11.97 -7.37
N ASP A 343 12.48 -11.84 -7.28
CA ASP A 343 11.64 -11.57 -8.44
C ASP A 343 11.99 -10.24 -9.10
N LEU A 344 12.19 -9.18 -8.29
CA LEU A 344 12.59 -7.88 -8.79
C LEU A 344 13.99 -7.90 -9.41
N GLN A 345 14.92 -8.64 -8.80
CA GLN A 345 16.28 -8.79 -9.33
C GLN A 345 16.27 -9.57 -10.66
N ARG A 346 15.50 -10.66 -10.73
CA ARG A 346 15.29 -11.43 -11.97
C ARG A 346 14.72 -10.55 -13.09
N GLN A 347 13.70 -9.75 -12.81
CA GLN A 347 13.12 -8.81 -13.79
C GLN A 347 14.14 -7.75 -14.27
N ILE A 348 15.13 -7.39 -13.46
CA ILE A 348 16.24 -6.53 -13.86
C ILE A 348 17.20 -7.30 -14.76
N ASP A 349 17.66 -8.46 -14.32
CA ASP A 349 18.72 -9.22 -15.00
C ASP A 349 18.27 -9.78 -16.36
N GLU A 350 17.01 -10.19 -16.48
CA GLU A 350 16.44 -10.71 -17.73
C GLU A 350 16.09 -9.59 -18.74
N SER A 351 15.95 -8.35 -18.28
CA SER A 351 15.51 -7.26 -19.14
C SER A 351 16.68 -6.58 -19.87
N PRO A 352 16.70 -6.58 -21.22
CA PRO A 352 17.76 -5.90 -21.98
C PRO A 352 17.70 -4.37 -21.84
N LYS A 353 16.65 -3.84 -21.21
CA LYS A 353 16.47 -2.42 -20.91
C LYS A 353 17.13 -1.99 -19.60
N CYS A 354 17.45 -2.96 -18.74
CA CYS A 354 18.02 -2.71 -17.42
C CYS A 354 19.56 -2.81 -17.42
N ARG A 355 20.21 -2.67 -18.58
CA ARG A 355 21.67 -2.86 -18.71
C ARG A 355 22.48 -1.98 -17.74
N LEU A 356 22.01 -0.77 -17.43
CA LEU A 356 22.67 0.11 -16.46
C LEU A 356 22.48 -0.34 -14.99
N LEU A 357 21.58 -1.29 -14.73
CA LEU A 357 21.25 -1.80 -13.40
C LEU A 357 21.80 -3.20 -13.12
N TRP A 358 22.27 -3.93 -14.14
CA TRP A 358 22.84 -5.27 -13.95
C TRP A 358 24.06 -5.26 -13.04
N GLY A 359 24.13 -6.26 -12.15
CA GLY A 359 25.26 -6.44 -11.25
C GLY A 359 25.47 -5.31 -10.24
N ARG A 360 24.45 -4.46 -10.01
CA ARG A 360 24.58 -3.30 -9.12
C ARG A 360 24.84 -3.74 -7.68
N LEU A 361 26.01 -3.35 -7.15
CA LEU A 361 26.38 -3.54 -5.76
C LEU A 361 26.14 -2.27 -4.94
N GLU A 362 25.78 -2.45 -3.68
CA GLU A 362 25.58 -1.37 -2.72
C GLU A 362 26.37 -1.62 -1.44
N SER A 363 26.66 -0.56 -0.69
CA SER A 363 27.25 -0.72 0.64
C SER A 363 26.23 -1.33 1.61
N VAL A 364 26.56 -2.51 2.13
CA VAL A 364 25.86 -3.27 3.17
C VAL A 364 26.70 -3.20 4.45
N GLY A 365 26.22 -2.47 5.46
CA GLY A 365 26.94 -2.26 6.73
C GLY A 365 28.24 -1.46 6.58
N ASP A 366 29.16 -1.62 7.54
CA ASP A 366 30.46 -0.94 7.56
C ASP A 366 31.41 -1.48 6.48
N ARG A 367 31.21 -0.98 5.25
CA ARG A 367 32.12 -1.03 4.09
C ARG A 367 32.12 -2.30 3.22
N LYS A 368 31.22 -3.27 3.42
CA LYS A 368 31.07 -4.37 2.45
C LYS A 368 30.16 -3.96 1.31
N LEU A 369 30.56 -4.23 0.06
CA LEU A 369 29.67 -4.11 -1.09
C LEU A 369 28.93 -5.44 -1.27
N GLY A 370 27.62 -5.39 -1.43
CA GLY A 370 26.78 -6.56 -1.66
C GLY A 370 25.57 -6.24 -2.54
N PRO A 371 24.93 -7.26 -3.13
CA PRO A 371 23.71 -7.06 -3.90
C PRO A 371 22.58 -6.63 -2.97
N VAL A 372 21.93 -5.53 -3.31
CA VAL A 372 20.73 -5.05 -2.59
C VAL A 372 19.65 -4.75 -3.61
N ALA A 373 18.69 -5.68 -3.72
CA ALA A 373 17.61 -5.62 -4.69
C ALA A 373 16.78 -4.34 -4.52
N ARG A 374 16.32 -4.04 -3.30
CA ARG A 374 15.51 -2.84 -3.01
C ARG A 374 16.20 -1.91 -2.02
N ARG A 375 16.53 -0.70 -2.48
CA ARG A 375 17.01 0.39 -1.63
C ARG A 375 16.74 1.72 -2.29
N ARG A 376 16.37 2.74 -1.50
CA ARG A 376 16.35 4.12 -2.00
C ARG A 376 17.74 4.53 -2.47
N ARG A 377 17.92 4.68 -3.78
CA ARG A 377 19.23 4.94 -4.40
C ARG A 377 19.68 6.37 -4.14
N HIS A 378 20.99 6.54 -3.97
CA HIS A 378 21.59 7.79 -3.54
C HIS A 378 21.37 8.94 -4.53
N TYR A 379 21.30 8.67 -5.85
CA TYR A 379 21.05 9.72 -6.84
C TYR A 379 19.67 10.37 -6.70
N LEU A 380 18.69 9.66 -6.13
CA LEU A 380 17.34 10.21 -5.94
C LEU A 380 17.30 11.34 -4.89
N THR A 381 18.29 11.38 -4.00
CA THR A 381 18.40 12.40 -2.94
C THR A 381 19.58 13.34 -3.14
N MET A 382 20.71 12.87 -3.66
CA MET A 382 21.92 13.68 -3.86
C MET A 382 21.80 14.66 -5.03
N VAL A 383 20.99 14.34 -6.05
CA VAL A 383 20.76 15.22 -7.20
C VAL A 383 19.62 16.18 -6.88
N ALA A 384 19.98 17.35 -6.35
CA ALA A 384 19.02 18.38 -5.93
C ALA A 384 18.22 18.95 -7.11
N ASN A 385 18.87 19.22 -8.25
CA ASN A 385 18.19 19.70 -9.46
C ASN A 385 17.26 18.59 -9.99
N ALA A 386 15.96 18.91 -10.07
CA ALA A 386 14.95 17.94 -10.43
C ALA A 386 15.03 17.48 -11.90
N ASP A 387 15.37 18.37 -12.83
CA ASP A 387 15.47 18.03 -14.25
C ASP A 387 16.65 17.09 -14.51
N HIS A 388 17.78 17.33 -13.83
CA HIS A 388 18.95 16.44 -13.88
C HIS A 388 18.60 15.06 -13.30
N ARG A 389 17.93 15.02 -12.14
CA ARG A 389 17.50 13.76 -11.50
C ARG A 389 16.52 13.01 -12.40
N ILE A 390 15.53 13.68 -12.98
CA ILE A 390 14.53 13.07 -13.87
C ILE A 390 15.20 12.54 -15.14
N ALA A 391 16.14 13.29 -15.73
CA ALA A 391 16.89 12.84 -16.90
C ALA A 391 17.67 11.55 -16.60
N LEU A 392 18.41 11.51 -15.49
CA LEU A 392 19.11 10.31 -15.04
C LEU A 392 18.15 9.15 -14.75
N THR A 393 17.03 9.41 -14.07
CA THR A 393 16.03 8.38 -13.79
C THR A 393 15.43 7.83 -15.08
N ARG A 394 15.12 8.68 -16.05
CA ARG A 394 14.63 8.26 -17.38
C ARG A 394 15.66 7.45 -18.15
N LEU A 395 16.94 7.78 -18.04
CA LEU A 395 18.03 6.98 -18.61
C LEU A 395 18.02 5.56 -18.00
N ILE A 396 18.02 5.45 -16.68
CA ILE A 396 18.02 4.18 -15.94
C ILE A 396 16.79 3.32 -16.25
N PHE A 397 15.63 3.95 -16.40
CA PHE A 397 14.35 3.28 -16.65
C PHE A 397 14.12 2.96 -18.12
N SER A 398 15.09 3.21 -19.01
CA SER A 398 14.92 3.01 -20.45
C SER A 398 13.68 3.76 -20.97
N ASN A 399 13.51 5.01 -20.48
CA ASN A 399 12.38 5.91 -20.76
C ASN A 399 12.89 7.29 -21.24
N HIS A 400 13.90 7.30 -22.09
CA HIS A 400 14.54 8.49 -22.65
C HIS A 400 14.27 8.62 -24.15
N CYS A 401 14.84 9.66 -24.77
CA CYS A 401 14.58 10.09 -26.15
C CYS A 401 15.54 9.50 -27.19
N LEU A 402 16.33 8.48 -26.84
CA LEU A 402 17.28 7.89 -27.78
C LEU A 402 16.57 6.89 -28.71
N SER A 403 17.09 6.70 -29.92
CA SER A 403 16.48 5.84 -30.94
C SER A 403 16.35 4.39 -30.48
N ILE A 404 17.26 3.89 -29.62
CA ILE A 404 17.15 2.55 -29.04
C ILE A 404 15.80 2.30 -28.37
N GLU A 405 15.20 3.34 -27.78
CA GLU A 405 13.88 3.30 -27.13
C GLU A 405 12.75 3.85 -27.99
N LEU A 406 12.96 5.01 -28.64
CA LEU A 406 11.92 5.62 -29.46
C LEU A 406 11.49 4.72 -30.63
N LEU A 407 12.46 4.05 -31.26
CA LEU A 407 12.22 3.28 -32.48
C LEU A 407 11.87 1.81 -32.21
N ARG A 408 11.98 1.38 -30.95
CA ARG A 408 11.70 0.01 -30.47
C ARG A 408 10.26 -0.42 -30.72
N TYR A 409 9.33 0.51 -30.53
CA TYR A 409 7.89 0.23 -30.59
C TYR A 409 7.29 0.67 -31.92
N PRO A 410 6.29 -0.05 -32.44
CA PRO A 410 5.53 0.42 -33.57
C PRO A 410 4.69 1.65 -33.16
N THR A 411 4.38 2.48 -34.13
CA THR A 411 3.43 3.60 -34.03
C THR A 411 2.42 3.47 -35.18
N ARG A 412 1.36 4.29 -35.15
CA ARG A 412 0.32 4.29 -36.21
C ARG A 412 0.90 4.39 -37.63
N TYR A 413 2.01 5.10 -37.80
CA TYR A 413 2.60 5.41 -39.11
C TYR A 413 4.01 4.81 -39.29
N ARG A 414 4.48 3.97 -38.35
CA ARG A 414 5.83 3.41 -38.40
C ARG A 414 5.91 2.03 -37.76
N ALA A 415 6.49 1.05 -38.47
CA ALA A 415 6.79 -0.26 -37.91
C ALA A 415 7.87 -0.19 -36.80
N ALA A 416 7.98 -1.25 -35.99
CA ALA A 416 9.10 -1.41 -35.08
C ALA A 416 10.40 -1.58 -35.87
N ILE A 417 11.47 -0.88 -35.47
CA ILE A 417 12.76 -0.94 -36.18
C ILE A 417 13.70 -1.94 -35.47
N PRO A 418 14.35 -2.87 -36.19
CA PRO A 418 15.37 -3.76 -35.64
C PRO A 418 16.49 -3.00 -34.92
N ARG A 419 17.08 -3.59 -33.86
CA ARG A 419 18.03 -2.88 -32.97
C ARG A 419 19.22 -2.29 -33.73
N ASP A 420 19.81 -3.09 -34.60
CA ASP A 420 20.94 -2.78 -35.48
C ASP A 420 20.66 -1.61 -36.43
N MET A 421 19.40 -1.38 -36.78
CA MET A 421 18.95 -0.28 -37.65
C MET A 421 18.55 1.00 -36.89
N ARG A 422 18.58 1.00 -35.55
CA ARG A 422 18.26 2.20 -34.72
C ARG A 422 19.48 3.11 -34.61
N LEU A 423 19.94 3.60 -35.76
CA LEU A 423 21.17 4.37 -35.87
C LEU A 423 21.09 5.72 -35.16
N CYS A 424 22.23 6.20 -34.70
CA CYS A 424 22.42 7.51 -34.10
C CYS A 424 22.10 8.61 -35.11
N ARG A 425 21.19 9.51 -34.72
CA ARG A 425 20.73 10.62 -35.57
C ARG A 425 21.83 11.62 -35.95
N PHE A 426 22.99 11.57 -35.28
CA PHE A 426 24.14 12.41 -35.59
C PHE A 426 25.11 11.70 -36.54
N CYS A 427 25.64 10.53 -36.16
CA CYS A 427 26.70 9.88 -36.94
C CYS A 427 26.19 8.91 -38.01
N LEU A 428 24.94 8.45 -37.92
CA LEU A 428 24.33 7.44 -38.80
C LEU A 428 25.12 6.13 -38.94
N ALA A 429 26.09 5.87 -38.07
CA ALA A 429 27.04 4.75 -38.20
C ALA A 429 26.93 3.73 -37.06
N SER A 430 26.45 4.14 -35.89
CA SER A 430 26.33 3.27 -34.71
C SER A 430 24.91 3.33 -34.14
N VAL A 431 24.51 2.29 -33.40
CA VAL A 431 23.20 2.27 -32.71
C VAL A 431 23.13 3.41 -31.69
N GLU A 432 22.02 4.15 -31.66
CA GLU A 432 21.76 5.21 -30.69
C GLU A 432 21.34 4.65 -29.33
N ASP A 433 22.26 3.97 -28.66
CA ASP A 433 22.10 3.50 -27.28
C ASP A 433 22.81 4.42 -26.27
N GLU A 434 22.62 4.14 -24.98
CA GLU A 434 23.10 4.98 -23.89
C GLU A 434 24.63 5.13 -23.88
N PRO A 435 25.44 4.05 -24.04
CA PRO A 435 26.89 4.18 -24.17
C PRO A 435 27.29 5.06 -25.35
N HIS A 436 26.75 4.82 -26.55
CA HIS A 436 27.12 5.62 -27.73
C HIS A 436 26.74 7.10 -27.58
N ALA A 437 25.51 7.38 -27.11
CA ALA A 437 25.02 8.74 -26.97
C ALA A 437 25.82 9.56 -25.94
N LEU A 438 26.22 8.93 -24.83
CA LEU A 438 26.95 9.60 -23.75
C LEU A 438 28.46 9.66 -24.03
N LEU A 439 29.06 8.58 -24.51
CA LEU A 439 30.52 8.43 -24.52
C LEU A 439 31.14 8.22 -25.91
N GLY A 440 30.38 7.75 -26.91
CA GLY A 440 30.93 7.29 -28.19
C GLY A 440 30.68 8.18 -29.41
N CYS A 441 29.72 9.10 -29.38
CA CYS A 441 29.35 9.86 -30.57
C CYS A 441 30.30 11.04 -30.85
N GLU A 442 31.09 10.99 -31.92
CA GLU A 442 32.02 12.06 -32.32
C GLU A 442 31.45 13.03 -33.39
N ALA A 443 30.24 12.78 -33.89
CA ALA A 443 29.69 13.50 -35.04
C ALA A 443 29.15 14.90 -34.70
N ASP A 444 28.92 15.22 -33.43
CA ASP A 444 28.41 16.52 -32.98
C ASP A 444 29.43 17.21 -32.06
N LEU A 445 29.85 18.42 -32.45
CA LEU A 445 30.85 19.19 -31.69
C LEU A 445 30.37 19.50 -30.27
N THR A 446 29.10 19.83 -30.08
CA THR A 446 28.55 20.11 -28.75
C THR A 446 28.57 18.87 -27.85
N LEU A 447 28.26 17.67 -28.37
CA LEU A 447 28.38 16.44 -27.59
C LEU A 447 29.83 16.15 -27.17
N ARG A 448 30.81 16.44 -28.05
CA ARG A 448 32.23 16.29 -27.73
C ARG A 448 32.66 17.25 -26.62
N ASP A 449 32.31 18.53 -26.74
CA ASP A 449 32.63 19.54 -25.73
C ASP A 449 32.02 19.22 -24.36
N LEU A 450 30.75 18.78 -24.36
CA LEU A 450 30.07 18.34 -23.13
C LEU A 450 30.78 17.15 -22.48
N ARG A 451 31.22 16.17 -23.29
CA ARG A 451 31.93 14.98 -22.79
C ARG A 451 33.31 15.34 -22.25
N ASP A 452 34.08 16.15 -22.96
CA ASP A 452 35.42 16.56 -22.53
C ASP A 452 35.39 17.40 -21.25
N ALA A 453 34.40 18.29 -21.12
CA ALA A 453 34.15 19.00 -19.87
C ALA A 453 33.77 18.03 -18.74
N PHE A 454 32.82 17.13 -18.99
CA PHE A 454 32.36 16.15 -18.02
C PHE A 454 33.48 15.24 -17.51
N LEU A 455 34.26 14.63 -18.41
CA LEU A 455 35.35 13.73 -18.06
C LEU A 455 36.44 14.44 -17.25
N ARG A 456 36.78 15.70 -17.59
CA ARG A 456 37.71 16.51 -16.80
C ARG A 456 37.22 16.70 -15.37
N GLU A 457 35.96 17.09 -15.19
CA GLU A 457 35.38 17.30 -13.85
C GLU A 457 35.27 16.00 -13.04
N VAL A 458 34.88 14.90 -13.68
CA VAL A 458 34.73 13.59 -13.04
C VAL A 458 36.08 13.04 -12.60
N PHE A 459 37.11 13.10 -13.44
CA PHE A 459 38.45 12.63 -13.08
C PHE A 459 39.11 13.50 -12.02
N ALA A 460 38.78 14.79 -11.95
CA ALA A 460 39.21 15.65 -10.86
C ALA A 460 38.52 15.28 -9.54
N ALA A 461 37.24 14.91 -9.58
CA ALA A 461 36.47 14.52 -8.39
C ALA A 461 36.80 13.09 -7.89
N ASP A 462 37.13 12.17 -8.80
CA ASP A 462 37.50 10.80 -8.49
C ASP A 462 38.49 10.25 -9.53
N SER A 463 39.78 10.30 -9.19
CA SER A 463 40.87 9.90 -10.08
C SER A 463 40.83 8.42 -10.46
N SER A 464 40.23 7.56 -9.62
CA SER A 464 40.09 6.13 -9.90
C SER A 464 39.25 5.84 -11.15
N LEU A 465 38.33 6.76 -11.49
CA LEU A 465 37.50 6.65 -12.67
C LEU A 465 38.29 6.81 -13.97
N ARG A 466 39.47 7.44 -13.95
CA ARG A 466 40.34 7.55 -15.13
C ARG A 466 40.86 6.19 -15.57
N THR A 467 41.30 5.38 -14.61
CA THR A 467 41.76 4.00 -14.87
C THR A 467 40.61 3.15 -15.41
N LYS A 468 39.42 3.29 -14.82
CA LYS A 468 38.22 2.59 -15.30
C LYS A 468 37.83 2.99 -16.72
N TYR A 469 37.82 4.29 -17.02
CA TYR A 469 37.53 4.78 -18.37
C TYR A 469 38.48 4.23 -19.43
N ALA A 470 39.75 4.02 -19.08
CA ALA A 470 40.75 3.48 -20.00
C ALA A 470 40.70 1.96 -20.18
N LEU A 471 40.21 1.21 -19.19
CA LEU A 471 40.28 -0.26 -19.15
C LEU A 471 38.92 -0.96 -19.31
N GLU A 472 37.83 -0.31 -18.91
CA GLU A 472 36.48 -0.88 -18.92
C GLU A 472 35.74 -0.48 -20.21
N SER A 473 34.71 -1.25 -20.58
CA SER A 473 33.80 -0.83 -21.65
C SER A 473 33.00 0.42 -21.23
N ASP A 474 32.50 1.19 -22.21
CA ASP A 474 31.65 2.37 -21.96
C ASP A 474 30.47 2.05 -21.02
N LEU A 475 29.85 0.87 -21.17
CA LEU A 475 28.74 0.44 -20.32
C LEU A 475 29.17 0.24 -18.86
N GLU A 476 30.30 -0.44 -18.63
CA GLU A 476 30.83 -0.67 -17.29
C GLU A 476 31.29 0.66 -16.65
N PHE A 477 31.88 1.56 -17.44
CA PHE A 477 32.23 2.89 -16.97
C PHE A 477 30.98 3.69 -16.56
N LEU A 478 29.90 3.64 -17.34
CA LEU A 478 28.62 4.25 -16.95
C LEU A 478 28.09 3.65 -15.65
N ARG A 479 28.13 2.33 -15.47
CA ARG A 479 27.72 1.70 -14.19
C ARG A 479 28.57 2.18 -13.02
N SER A 480 29.89 2.32 -13.22
CA SER A 480 30.81 2.89 -12.23
C SER A 480 30.44 4.34 -11.86
N LEU A 481 30.00 5.15 -12.83
CA LEU A 481 29.49 6.51 -12.59
C LEU A 481 28.17 6.50 -11.80
N LEU A 482 27.23 5.61 -12.14
CA LEU A 482 25.96 5.46 -11.40
C LEU A 482 26.17 5.02 -9.95
N ALA A 483 27.23 4.26 -9.67
CA ALA A 483 27.56 3.79 -8.32
C ALA A 483 28.30 4.85 -7.49
N SER A 484 29.01 5.80 -8.12
CA SER A 484 29.86 6.76 -7.43
C SER A 484 29.09 7.95 -6.87
N ARG A 485 29.00 8.00 -5.54
CA ARG A 485 28.45 9.15 -4.80
C ARG A 485 29.22 10.45 -5.06
N LYS A 486 30.52 10.39 -5.39
CA LYS A 486 31.36 11.57 -5.61
C LYS A 486 31.03 12.29 -6.92
N THR A 487 30.56 11.55 -7.92
CA THR A 487 30.40 12.07 -9.30
C THR A 487 28.95 12.07 -9.77
N ILE A 488 28.03 11.42 -9.04
CA ILE A 488 26.63 11.28 -9.43
C ILE A 488 25.90 12.57 -9.81
N VAL A 489 26.20 13.68 -9.12
CA VAL A 489 25.57 14.98 -9.40
C VAL A 489 26.03 15.53 -10.75
N ARG A 490 27.33 15.40 -11.05
CA ARG A 490 27.92 15.81 -12.33
C ARG A 490 27.42 14.91 -13.46
N PHE A 491 27.33 13.60 -13.18
CA PHE A 491 26.80 12.64 -14.15
C PHE A 491 25.34 12.90 -14.48
N ALA A 492 24.50 13.22 -13.49
CA ALA A 492 23.10 13.56 -13.74
C ALA A 492 22.94 14.82 -14.60
N LYS A 493 23.77 15.87 -14.35
CA LYS A 493 23.82 17.06 -15.21
C LYS A 493 24.23 16.71 -16.62
N PHE A 494 25.31 15.94 -16.79
CA PHE A 494 25.81 15.53 -18.10
C PHE A 494 24.76 14.75 -18.90
N VAL A 495 24.08 13.79 -18.26
CA VAL A 495 22.97 13.05 -18.87
C VAL A 495 21.84 13.97 -19.30
N HIS A 496 21.48 14.96 -18.48
CA HIS A 496 20.48 15.95 -18.84
C HIS A 496 20.87 16.74 -20.09
N ASP A 497 22.08 17.27 -20.13
CA ASP A 497 22.56 18.13 -21.22
C ASP A 497 22.69 17.34 -22.54
N VAL A 498 23.21 16.11 -22.49
CA VAL A 498 23.28 15.21 -23.65
C VAL A 498 21.88 14.85 -24.14
N LEU A 499 20.98 14.38 -23.26
CA LEU A 499 19.63 14.02 -23.68
C LEU A 499 18.85 15.24 -24.20
N HIS A 500 19.11 16.44 -23.67
CA HIS A 500 18.56 17.66 -24.22
C HIS A 500 19.03 17.89 -25.66
N ARG A 501 20.33 17.74 -25.93
CA ARG A 501 20.90 17.85 -27.29
C ARG A 501 20.27 16.85 -28.26
N PHE A 502 20.08 15.59 -27.86
CA PHE A 502 19.40 14.59 -28.69
C PHE A 502 17.94 14.93 -28.97
N ARG A 503 17.22 15.59 -28.05
CA ARG A 503 15.81 16.00 -28.29
C ARG A 503 15.66 17.09 -29.34
N CYS A 504 16.71 17.86 -29.60
CA CYS A 504 16.68 18.96 -30.58
C CYS A 504 16.64 18.47 -32.04
N LEU A 505 16.87 17.18 -32.29
CA LEU A 505 16.81 16.58 -33.62
C LEU A 505 15.83 15.40 -33.63
N PRO A 506 15.12 15.14 -34.74
CA PRO A 506 14.31 13.93 -34.88
C PRO A 506 15.19 12.67 -34.90
N ALA A 507 14.64 11.54 -34.46
CA ALA A 507 15.32 10.25 -34.58
C ALA A 507 15.43 9.86 -36.08
N PHE A 508 16.56 9.27 -36.46
CA PHE A 508 16.75 8.77 -37.82
C PHE A 508 15.88 7.52 -38.06
N VAL A 509 15.03 7.56 -39.08
CA VAL A 509 14.17 6.44 -39.48
C VAL A 509 14.64 5.94 -40.85
N PRO A 510 15.11 4.68 -40.96
CA PRO A 510 15.48 4.09 -42.24
C PRO A 510 14.29 3.99 -43.21
N ASN A 511 14.59 4.04 -44.51
CA ASN A 511 13.60 3.84 -45.56
C ASN A 511 12.92 2.47 -45.44
N GLY A 512 11.62 2.41 -45.76
CA GLY A 512 10.82 1.17 -45.71
C GLY A 512 10.10 0.91 -44.38
N PHE A 513 10.29 1.75 -43.36
CA PHE A 513 9.61 1.58 -42.06
C PHE A 513 8.44 2.54 -41.81
N ASN A 514 8.27 3.57 -42.65
CA ASN A 514 7.12 4.48 -42.58
C ASN A 514 5.97 3.92 -43.44
N PHE A 515 4.76 3.97 -42.91
CA PHE A 515 3.54 3.69 -43.67
C PHE A 515 3.03 5.00 -44.28
N HIS A 516 2.60 4.93 -45.54
CA HIS A 516 1.93 6.05 -46.22
C HIS A 516 0.52 6.28 -45.69
#